data_AF-A0A9P5MVJ1-F1
#
_entry.id   AF-A0A9P5MVJ1-F1
#
_cell.length_a   1.000
_cell.length_b   1.000
_cell.length_c   1.000
_cell.angle_alpha   90.00
_cell.angle_beta   90.00
_cell.angle_gamma   90.00
#
_symmetry.space_group_name_H-M   'P 1'
#
loop_
_entity.id
_entity.type
_entity.pdbx_description
1 polymer ?
#
loop_
_entity_poly.entity_id
_entity_poly.type
_entity_poly.pdbx_seq_one_letter_code
_entity_poly.pdbx_strand_id
1 'polypeptide(L)'
;MQDVIAVDSETHRLMFVPLILSSDKTTISVATGHNEYYPLYLSIGNVQNHIRHAHQNAVSLLGFLAIPKADKEYNDTLEFRKFHWQLFHMSLIHILQSVEPWMSKPHITRCSDGHLQRVIYGLGPYIADYPEQVLLACVVSGWCPKCTAQPTNLDDDPTAILQSHEHTNMVLEMFEDKPSTPWQGYGIISDVRAFTSFFLHANIHHLLSPDLLHQVIKGTFKDHLVDWVGEYLETVHGKTRAKEILADIDLQIAAVPLFPGLCCFPEGHGFKQWTGDNSKALMKVYLPATAGHVPARMVRAISAFLEFCYLQFGAPNGLCSSITEFRHITAIKQPWHCLNRNEPLGQMLLTNQHLDKLAALCVDFVACGMLQGLLLMSGLPIGPAPEPPSSEPGSSDSTQDAEAVDGITSVGDVKLAQNPARHYPGTLDRLAAYLGQPHLIEYLHRFLYDQVHPDVETCGMDVQLDLCPEIAEQLWIKVFHSATSTYYVRGERKYEGNQPKVSYRFCQELNPELQHDGGPCDCMSSPHPFL
;
A
#
# COMPACT_ATOMS: atom_id res chain seq x y z
N MET A 1 5.94 19.29 19.48
CA MET A 1 4.56 19.43 20.03
C MET A 1 4.40 18.69 21.34
N GLN A 2 4.74 17.39 21.43
CA GLN A 2 4.72 16.65 22.72
C GLN A 2 5.51 17.35 23.82
N ASP A 3 6.70 17.87 23.52
CA ASP A 3 7.53 18.58 24.51
C ASP A 3 6.91 19.89 25.02
N VAL A 4 6.12 20.57 24.18
CA VAL A 4 5.44 21.83 24.55
C VAL A 4 4.25 21.54 25.46
N ILE A 5 3.47 20.49 25.12
CA ILE A 5 2.32 20.05 25.91
C ILE A 5 2.76 19.45 27.25
N ALA A 6 3.95 18.84 27.33
CA ALA A 6 4.45 18.24 28.57
C ALA A 6 4.84 19.25 29.67
N VAL A 7 5.00 20.53 29.32
CA VAL A 7 5.39 21.62 30.25
C VAL A 7 4.22 22.10 31.11
N ASP A 8 2.99 22.06 30.60
CA ASP A 8 1.82 22.46 31.36
C ASP A 8 1.44 21.36 32.38
N SER A 9 1.28 21.78 33.64
CA SER A 9 0.91 20.92 34.77
C SER A 9 -0.44 20.22 34.61
N GLU A 10 -1.39 20.83 33.88
CA GLU A 10 -2.71 20.22 33.64
C GLU A 10 -2.65 19.13 32.56
N THR A 11 -1.65 19.22 31.68
CA THR A 11 -1.42 18.33 30.53
C THR A 11 -0.25 17.36 30.71
N HIS A 12 0.38 17.39 31.89
CA HIS A 12 1.44 16.49 32.28
C HIS A 12 0.94 15.03 32.38
N ARG A 13 1.71 14.08 31.83
CA ARG A 13 1.41 12.62 31.78
C ARG A 13 0.14 12.23 30.99
N LEU A 14 -0.24 13.03 30.00
CA LEU A 14 -1.32 12.69 29.09
C LEU A 14 -0.83 11.87 27.89
N MET A 15 -1.73 11.07 27.32
CA MET A 15 -1.50 10.44 26.04
C MET A 15 -1.70 11.48 24.94
N PHE A 16 -0.70 11.68 24.08
CA PHE A 16 -0.84 12.51 22.89
C PHE A 16 -1.26 11.66 21.69
N VAL A 17 -2.30 12.09 20.98
CA VAL A 17 -2.82 11.42 19.79
C VAL A 17 -2.68 12.34 18.56
N PRO A 18 -1.65 12.13 17.71
CA PRO A 18 -1.52 12.87 16.46
C PRO A 18 -2.55 12.37 15.44
N LEU A 19 -3.30 13.27 14.81
CA LEU A 19 -4.19 12.96 13.70
C LEU A 19 -3.41 13.06 12.39
N ILE A 20 -3.21 11.93 11.72
CA ILE A 20 -2.56 11.85 10.41
C ILE A 20 -3.64 11.99 9.35
N LEU A 21 -3.49 12.96 8.46
CA LEU A 21 -4.43 13.22 7.37
C LEU A 21 -3.80 12.87 6.04
N SER A 22 -4.63 12.51 5.07
CA SER A 22 -4.21 12.35 3.68
C SER A 22 -5.38 12.58 2.76
N SER A 23 -5.13 13.15 1.58
CA SER A 23 -6.13 13.31 0.55
C SER A 23 -5.50 13.09 -0.81
N ASP A 24 -6.24 12.47 -1.71
CA ASP A 24 -5.79 12.19 -3.06
C ASP A 24 -6.98 12.37 -4.00
N LYS A 25 -6.87 13.31 -4.95
CA LYS A 25 -7.92 13.55 -5.93
C LYS A 25 -7.79 12.52 -7.06
N THR A 26 -8.84 11.73 -7.27
CA THR A 26 -8.77 10.59 -8.19
C THR A 26 -9.90 10.58 -9.20
N THR A 27 -9.53 10.37 -10.46
CA THR A 27 -10.46 10.12 -11.57
C THR A 27 -10.74 8.62 -11.68
N ILE A 28 -12.01 8.21 -11.53
CA ILE A 28 -12.39 6.78 -11.56
C ILE A 28 -12.85 6.31 -12.95
N SER A 29 -13.44 7.19 -13.75
CA SER A 29 -13.86 6.84 -15.12
C SER A 29 -13.58 7.96 -16.11
N VAL A 30 -12.73 7.69 -17.10
CA VAL A 30 -12.42 8.62 -18.20
C VAL A 30 -13.42 8.46 -19.35
N ALA A 31 -13.83 7.24 -19.67
CA ALA A 31 -14.63 6.93 -20.86
C ALA A 31 -16.13 7.29 -20.77
N THR A 32 -16.71 7.40 -19.57
CA THR A 32 -18.18 7.50 -19.38
C THR A 32 -18.65 8.74 -18.60
N GLY A 33 -17.79 9.75 -18.42
CA GLY A 33 -18.25 11.05 -17.89
C GLY A 33 -17.31 11.81 -16.94
N HIS A 34 -15.99 11.57 -16.95
CA HIS A 34 -15.03 12.26 -16.08
C HIS A 34 -15.49 12.34 -14.61
N ASN A 35 -15.70 11.16 -13.99
CA ASN A 35 -16.06 11.10 -12.58
C ASN A 35 -14.79 11.19 -11.73
N GLU A 36 -14.69 12.28 -10.97
CA GLU A 36 -13.60 12.56 -10.06
C GLU A 36 -14.13 12.61 -8.62
N TYR A 37 -13.34 12.08 -7.70
CA TYR A 37 -13.63 12.09 -6.28
C TYR A 37 -12.41 12.54 -5.50
N TYR A 38 -12.65 13.23 -4.39
CA TYR A 38 -11.58 13.74 -3.55
C TYR A 38 -11.71 13.23 -2.12
N PRO A 39 -11.39 11.96 -1.86
CA PRO A 39 -11.43 11.40 -0.52
C PRO A 39 -10.43 12.06 0.44
N LEU A 40 -10.88 12.24 1.68
CA LEU A 40 -10.08 12.62 2.83
C LEU A 40 -9.99 11.44 3.79
N TYR A 41 -8.78 11.04 4.14
CA TYR A 41 -8.47 9.93 5.04
C TYR A 41 -7.92 10.44 6.36
N LEU A 42 -8.18 9.67 7.42
CA LEU A 42 -7.72 9.92 8.77
C LEU A 42 -7.09 8.65 9.36
N SER A 43 -5.95 8.79 10.02
CA SER A 43 -5.36 7.80 10.91
C SER A 43 -4.87 8.47 12.18
N ILE A 44 -4.47 7.68 13.18
CA ILE A 44 -3.87 8.19 14.41
C ILE A 44 -2.43 7.72 14.55
N GLY A 45 -1.58 8.61 15.07
CA GLY A 45 -0.14 8.41 15.26
C GLY A 45 0.23 7.25 16.18
N ASN A 46 -0.70 6.81 17.02
CA ASN A 46 -0.48 5.78 18.05
C ASN A 46 -0.67 4.35 17.52
N VAL A 47 -1.23 4.17 16.32
CA VAL A 47 -1.28 2.85 15.69
C VAL A 47 0.13 2.44 15.27
N GLN A 48 0.58 1.26 15.71
CA GLN A 48 1.88 0.73 15.34
C GLN A 48 1.96 0.48 13.85
N ASN A 49 3.15 0.65 13.27
CA ASN A 49 3.30 0.58 11.83
C ASN A 49 2.92 -0.80 11.26
N HIS A 50 3.23 -1.91 11.93
CA HIS A 50 2.87 -3.23 11.41
C HIS A 50 1.33 -3.40 11.26
N ILE A 51 0.52 -2.86 12.18
CA ILE A 51 -0.96 -2.86 12.10
C ILE A 51 -1.44 -1.96 10.97
N ARG A 52 -0.81 -0.80 10.85
CA ARG A 52 -0.99 0.15 9.76
C ARG A 52 -0.76 -0.52 8.40
N HIS A 53 0.31 -1.31 8.26
CA HIS A 53 0.67 -2.03 7.04
C HIS A 53 -0.12 -3.32 6.81
N ALA A 54 -0.69 -3.94 7.84
CA ALA A 54 -1.45 -5.18 7.73
C ALA A 54 -2.82 -5.02 7.06
N HIS A 55 -3.14 -3.84 6.51
CA HIS A 55 -4.45 -3.52 5.92
C HIS A 55 -5.62 -3.63 6.92
N GLN A 56 -5.34 -3.57 8.23
CA GLN A 56 -6.29 -3.82 9.32
C GLN A 56 -6.97 -2.53 9.83
N ASN A 57 -7.79 -1.88 8.99
CA ASN A 57 -8.67 -0.75 9.35
C ASN A 57 -8.03 0.44 10.12
N ALA A 58 -6.70 0.58 10.09
CA ALA A 58 -5.95 1.65 10.75
C ALA A 58 -6.17 3.05 10.13
N VAL A 59 -6.79 3.10 8.95
CA VAL A 59 -7.13 4.32 8.21
C VAL A 59 -8.62 4.33 7.94
N SER A 60 -9.28 5.43 8.31
CA SER A 60 -10.70 5.66 8.08
C SER A 60 -10.90 6.68 6.96
N LEU A 61 -11.96 6.50 6.17
CA LEU A 61 -12.42 7.54 5.24
C LEU A 61 -13.22 8.57 6.03
N LEU A 62 -12.72 9.79 6.15
CA LEU A 62 -13.35 10.87 6.91
C LEU A 62 -14.43 11.59 6.11
N GLY A 63 -14.25 11.69 4.79
CA GLY A 63 -15.24 12.30 3.90
C GLY A 63 -14.75 12.44 2.47
N PHE A 64 -15.57 13.08 1.63
CA PHE A 64 -15.20 13.49 0.29
C PHE A 64 -15.23 15.01 0.21
N LEU A 65 -14.11 15.61 -0.16
CA LEU A 65 -13.99 17.03 -0.38
C LEU A 65 -14.72 17.43 -1.67
N ALA A 66 -15.31 18.63 -1.65
CA ALA A 66 -16.02 19.15 -2.80
C ALA A 66 -15.05 19.44 -3.96
N ILE A 67 -15.43 19.01 -5.16
CA ILE A 67 -14.77 19.39 -6.42
C ILE A 67 -15.74 20.32 -7.15
N PRO A 68 -15.65 21.65 -6.94
CA PRO A 68 -16.57 22.58 -7.60
C PRO A 68 -16.30 22.55 -9.10
N LYS A 69 -17.38 22.59 -9.88
CA LYS A 69 -17.36 22.70 -11.35
C LYS A 69 -17.93 24.07 -11.72
N ALA A 70 -17.28 24.77 -12.65
CA ALA A 70 -17.84 25.95 -13.26
C ALA A 70 -17.99 25.76 -14.77
N ASP A 71 -18.77 26.64 -15.39
CA ASP A 71 -18.86 26.70 -16.85
C ASP A 71 -17.50 27.04 -17.44
N LYS A 72 -17.28 26.64 -18.69
CA LYS A 72 -15.99 26.83 -19.39
C LYS A 72 -15.50 28.28 -19.38
N GLU A 73 -16.41 29.25 -19.37
CA GLU A 73 -16.10 30.68 -19.28
C GLU A 73 -15.37 31.05 -17.98
N TYR A 74 -15.69 30.39 -16.86
CA TYR A 74 -15.20 30.75 -15.54
C TYR A 74 -14.11 29.83 -14.99
N ASN A 75 -13.91 28.63 -15.55
CA ASN A 75 -12.98 27.62 -15.02
C ASN A 75 -11.53 28.12 -14.87
N ASP A 76 -11.10 29.06 -15.70
CA ASP A 76 -9.75 29.62 -15.66
C ASP A 76 -9.66 31.00 -15.00
N THR A 77 -10.77 31.52 -14.50
CA THR A 77 -10.78 32.82 -13.81
C THR A 77 -10.04 32.75 -12.49
N LEU A 78 -9.41 33.87 -12.12
CA LEU A 78 -8.70 33.99 -10.86
C LEU A 78 -9.66 33.82 -9.68
N GLU A 79 -10.87 34.35 -9.80
CA GLU A 79 -11.96 34.28 -8.84
C GLU A 79 -12.36 32.83 -8.56
N PHE A 80 -12.55 32.02 -9.60
CA PHE A 80 -12.91 30.61 -9.44
C PHE A 80 -11.79 29.78 -8.82
N ARG A 81 -10.53 30.02 -9.22
CA ARG A 81 -9.36 29.38 -8.60
C ARG A 81 -9.25 29.73 -7.11
N LYS A 82 -9.45 31.00 -6.75
CA LYS A 82 -9.50 31.46 -5.35
C LYS A 82 -10.63 30.77 -4.58
N PHE A 83 -11.84 30.74 -5.15
CA PHE A 83 -12.98 30.06 -4.54
C PHE A 83 -12.70 28.57 -4.28
N HIS A 84 -12.08 27.86 -5.22
CA HIS A 84 -11.71 26.46 -5.06
C HIS A 84 -10.78 26.26 -3.86
N TRP A 85 -9.78 27.13 -3.69
CA TRP A 85 -8.84 27.08 -2.58
C TRP A 85 -9.51 27.39 -1.23
N GLN A 86 -10.33 28.44 -1.19
CA GLN A 86 -11.09 28.80 0.01
C GLN A 86 -12.05 27.68 0.41
N LEU A 87 -12.77 27.08 -0.55
CA LEU A 87 -13.68 25.97 -0.30
C LEU A 87 -12.94 24.75 0.28
N PHE A 88 -11.76 24.42 -0.25
CA PHE A 88 -10.93 23.34 0.25
C PHE A 88 -10.55 23.56 1.73
N HIS A 89 -9.97 24.71 2.07
CA HIS A 89 -9.57 25.00 3.45
C HIS A 89 -10.75 25.11 4.40
N MET A 90 -11.83 25.78 4.01
CA MET A 90 -13.04 25.89 4.83
C MET A 90 -13.68 24.53 5.10
N SER A 91 -13.62 23.61 4.12
CA SER A 91 -14.08 22.23 4.31
C SER A 91 -13.25 21.51 5.37
N LEU A 92 -11.91 21.61 5.33
CA LEU A 92 -11.04 21.02 6.34
C LEU A 92 -11.26 21.62 7.73
N ILE A 93 -11.43 22.95 7.83
CA ILE A 93 -11.78 23.62 9.10
C ILE A 93 -13.08 23.04 9.65
N HIS A 94 -14.12 22.97 8.84
CA HIS A 94 -15.43 22.49 9.28
C HIS A 94 -15.40 21.03 9.72
N ILE A 95 -14.73 20.15 8.95
CA ILE A 95 -14.60 18.72 9.27
C ILE A 95 -13.84 18.52 10.59
N LEU A 96 -12.75 19.26 10.81
CA LEU A 96 -11.86 19.09 11.97
C LEU A 96 -12.27 19.92 13.18
N GLN A 97 -13.26 20.80 13.06
CA GLN A 97 -13.73 21.68 14.14
C GLN A 97 -14.10 20.92 15.42
N SER A 98 -14.63 19.70 15.27
CA SER A 98 -15.00 18.84 16.41
C SER A 98 -13.81 18.43 17.29
N VAL A 99 -12.58 18.47 16.76
CA VAL A 99 -11.34 18.11 17.47
C VAL A 99 -10.77 19.28 18.26
N GLU A 100 -11.03 20.52 17.83
CA GLU A 100 -10.43 21.74 18.40
C GLU A 100 -10.49 21.83 19.94
N PRO A 101 -11.63 21.54 20.61
CA PRO A 101 -11.70 21.63 22.08
C PRO A 101 -10.73 20.67 22.77
N TRP A 102 -10.43 19.54 22.13
CA TRP A 102 -9.61 18.45 22.67
C TRP A 102 -8.11 18.60 22.36
N MET A 103 -7.73 19.71 21.70
CA MET A 103 -6.33 20.08 21.51
C MET A 103 -5.75 20.83 22.69
N SER A 104 -6.61 21.49 23.48
CA SER A 104 -6.20 22.19 24.72
C SER A 104 -6.61 21.43 25.98
N LYS A 105 -7.78 20.79 25.96
CA LYS A 105 -8.33 20.10 27.13
C LYS A 105 -8.32 18.58 26.93
N PRO A 106 -7.84 17.80 27.92
CA PRO A 106 -7.84 16.36 27.81
C PRO A 106 -9.26 15.78 27.74
N HIS A 107 -9.46 14.86 26.80
CA HIS A 107 -10.65 14.04 26.67
C HIS A 107 -10.40 12.65 27.30
N ILE A 108 -11.40 12.06 27.95
CA ILE A 108 -11.29 10.68 28.45
C ILE A 108 -11.66 9.74 27.30
N THR A 109 -10.67 9.01 26.80
CA THR A 109 -10.83 8.09 25.66
C THR A 109 -10.58 6.67 26.10
N ARG A 110 -11.42 5.73 25.66
CA ARG A 110 -11.20 4.30 25.82
C ARG A 110 -10.24 3.81 24.73
N CYS A 111 -9.08 3.32 25.14
CA CYS A 111 -8.08 2.73 24.26
C CYS A 111 -8.44 1.28 23.89
N SER A 112 -7.76 0.72 22.90
CA SER A 112 -7.98 -0.64 22.39
C SER A 112 -7.67 -1.73 23.42
N ASP A 113 -6.79 -1.44 24.37
CA ASP A 113 -6.48 -2.29 25.53
C ASP A 113 -7.60 -2.28 26.60
N GLY A 114 -8.68 -1.52 26.38
CA GLY A 114 -9.80 -1.38 27.30
C GLY A 114 -9.60 -0.33 28.40
N HIS A 115 -8.40 0.26 28.52
CA HIS A 115 -8.11 1.27 29.54
C HIS A 115 -8.65 2.65 29.12
N LEU A 116 -9.08 3.44 30.12
CA LEU A 116 -9.45 4.83 29.94
C LEU A 116 -8.21 5.71 30.15
N GLN A 117 -7.86 6.49 29.14
CA GLN A 117 -6.74 7.41 29.21
C GLN A 117 -7.21 8.85 28.99
N ARG A 118 -6.55 9.80 29.67
CA ARG A 118 -6.71 11.22 29.36
C ARG A 118 -5.87 11.53 28.12
N VAL A 119 -6.51 11.96 27.05
CA VAL A 119 -5.92 12.17 25.73
C VAL A 119 -5.98 13.63 25.32
N ILE A 120 -4.88 14.15 24.78
CA ILE A 120 -4.89 15.38 23.97
C ILE A 120 -4.68 14.99 22.52
N TYR A 121 -5.53 15.54 21.66
CA TYR A 121 -5.40 15.37 20.22
C TYR A 121 -4.59 16.52 19.63
N GLY A 122 -3.90 16.29 18.53
CA GLY A 122 -3.26 17.36 17.78
C GLY A 122 -3.16 16.99 16.31
N LEU A 123 -3.07 18.00 15.44
CA LEU A 123 -2.84 17.74 14.03
C LEU A 123 -1.43 17.20 13.84
N GLY A 124 -1.36 16.01 13.26
CA GLY A 124 -0.14 15.34 12.87
C GLY A 124 0.15 15.56 11.38
N PRO A 125 1.00 14.71 10.80
CA PRO A 125 1.38 14.80 9.39
C PRO A 125 0.19 14.80 8.42
N TYR A 126 0.25 15.65 7.40
CA TYR A 126 -0.64 15.60 6.24
C TYR A 126 0.13 15.01 5.06
N ILE A 127 -0.23 13.80 4.64
CA ILE A 127 0.40 13.07 3.54
C ILE A 127 -0.29 13.47 2.23
N ALA A 128 0.47 14.12 1.35
CA ALA A 128 0.01 14.61 0.06
C ALA A 128 1.15 14.57 -0.96
N ASP A 129 0.82 14.48 -2.24
CA ASP A 129 1.75 14.73 -3.33
C ASP A 129 1.96 16.25 -3.55
N TYR A 130 2.80 16.62 -4.51
CA TYR A 130 3.26 18.01 -4.62
C TYR A 130 2.14 19.02 -4.93
N PRO A 131 1.24 18.81 -5.91
CA PRO A 131 0.18 19.77 -6.19
C PRO A 131 -0.75 19.99 -4.98
N GLU A 132 -1.05 18.93 -4.23
CA GLU A 132 -1.84 19.00 -3.01
C GLU A 132 -1.08 19.67 -1.87
N GLN A 133 0.23 19.45 -1.71
CA GLN A 133 1.06 20.18 -0.76
C GLN A 133 1.06 21.69 -1.03
N VAL A 134 1.11 22.08 -2.30
CA VAL A 134 1.04 23.48 -2.74
C VAL A 134 -0.29 24.11 -2.33
N LEU A 135 -1.40 23.39 -2.56
CA LEU A 135 -2.74 23.81 -2.12
C LEU A 135 -2.80 23.94 -0.58
N LEU A 136 -2.33 22.92 0.15
CA LEU A 136 -2.36 22.87 1.61
C LEU A 136 -1.57 24.01 2.26
N ALA A 137 -0.36 24.29 1.75
CA ALA A 137 0.51 25.33 2.29
C ALA A 137 0.18 26.74 1.79
N CYS A 138 -0.81 26.89 0.90
CA CYS A 138 -1.16 28.14 0.25
C CYS A 138 0.03 28.78 -0.50
N VAL A 139 0.84 27.98 -1.19
CA VAL A 139 2.03 28.45 -1.92
C VAL A 139 1.82 28.41 -3.43
N VAL A 140 2.64 29.15 -4.19
CA VAL A 140 2.61 29.13 -5.66
C VAL A 140 3.30 27.86 -6.17
N SER A 141 2.73 27.20 -7.18
CA SER A 141 3.34 26.02 -7.80
C SER A 141 4.74 26.33 -8.35
N GLY A 142 5.67 25.40 -8.16
CA GLY A 142 7.12 25.55 -8.41
C GLY A 142 7.93 25.98 -7.17
N TRP A 143 7.28 26.49 -6.12
CA TRP A 143 7.94 26.85 -4.86
C TRP A 143 7.98 25.67 -3.88
N CYS A 144 8.92 25.75 -2.93
CA CYS A 144 8.96 24.80 -1.82
C CYS A 144 7.84 25.12 -0.80
N PRO A 145 6.98 24.15 -0.43
CA PRO A 145 5.92 24.37 0.55
C PRO A 145 6.45 24.35 2.00
N LYS A 146 7.75 24.10 2.22
CA LYS A 146 8.36 23.99 3.56
C LYS A 146 9.38 25.08 3.87
N CYS A 147 10.06 25.65 2.87
CA CYS A 147 11.13 26.62 3.08
C CYS A 147 11.02 27.80 2.11
N THR A 148 11.78 28.86 2.36
CA THR A 148 11.78 30.10 1.57
C THR A 148 12.69 30.04 0.33
N ALA A 149 13.15 28.84 -0.05
CA ALA A 149 13.99 28.66 -1.22
C ALA A 149 13.27 29.10 -2.49
N GLN A 150 14.01 29.78 -3.37
CA GLN A 150 13.49 30.25 -4.64
C GLN A 150 13.29 29.07 -5.61
N PRO A 151 12.28 29.11 -6.51
CA PRO A 151 12.01 28.03 -7.46
C PRO A 151 13.20 27.69 -8.37
N THR A 152 14.08 28.66 -8.61
CA THR A 152 15.28 28.52 -9.42
C THR A 152 16.48 27.97 -8.67
N ASN A 153 16.39 27.84 -7.34
CA ASN A 153 17.47 27.32 -6.49
C ASN A 153 16.90 26.63 -5.23
N LEU A 154 16.31 25.44 -5.43
CA LEU A 154 15.70 24.68 -4.33
C LEU A 154 16.72 23.92 -3.46
N ASP A 155 17.91 23.62 -4.00
CA ASP A 155 18.89 22.73 -3.36
C ASP A 155 20.01 23.48 -2.61
N ASP A 156 20.49 24.61 -3.14
CA ASP A 156 21.73 25.26 -2.71
C ASP A 156 21.51 26.71 -2.22
N ASP A 157 20.34 27.01 -1.65
CA ASP A 157 20.08 28.33 -1.06
C ASP A 157 20.45 28.35 0.44
N PRO A 158 21.63 28.86 0.83
CA PRO A 158 22.04 28.91 2.23
C PRO A 158 21.23 29.93 3.05
N THR A 159 20.44 30.78 2.39
CA THR A 159 19.57 31.75 3.05
C THR A 159 18.15 31.23 3.23
N ALA A 160 17.82 30.07 2.65
CA ALA A 160 16.51 29.46 2.80
C ALA A 160 16.29 29.03 4.25
N ILE A 161 15.18 29.51 4.82
CA ILE A 161 14.71 29.14 6.15
C ILE A 161 13.40 28.38 6.05
N LEU A 162 13.04 27.63 7.09
CA LEU A 162 11.72 26.99 7.15
C LEU A 162 10.62 28.05 7.19
N GLN A 163 9.59 27.86 6.38
CA GLN A 163 8.40 28.69 6.41
C GLN A 163 7.57 28.37 7.65
N SER A 164 6.88 29.39 8.16
CA SER A 164 5.98 29.26 9.29
C SER A 164 4.78 30.18 9.12
N HIS A 165 3.71 29.96 9.90
CA HIS A 165 2.59 30.90 9.91
C HIS A 165 3.03 32.31 10.31
N GLU A 166 3.99 32.44 11.23
CA GLU A 166 4.55 33.72 11.64
C GLU A 166 5.27 34.41 10.48
N HIS A 167 6.11 33.68 9.74
CA HIS A 167 6.76 34.21 8.53
C HIS A 167 5.71 34.67 7.50
N THR A 168 4.71 33.83 7.21
CA THR A 168 3.66 34.13 6.25
C THR A 168 2.87 35.38 6.67
N ASN A 169 2.46 35.48 7.94
CA ASN A 169 1.76 36.65 8.45
C ASN A 169 2.63 37.92 8.36
N MET A 170 3.91 37.84 8.74
CA MET A 170 4.82 38.98 8.64
C MET A 170 4.99 39.47 7.20
N VAL A 171 5.11 38.56 6.22
CA VAL A 171 5.19 38.93 4.79
C VAL A 171 3.89 39.60 4.34
N LEU A 172 2.74 39.06 4.73
CA LEU A 172 1.44 39.63 4.36
C LEU A 172 1.22 41.01 4.98
N GLU A 173 1.59 41.21 6.25
CA GLU A 173 1.52 42.50 6.94
C GLU A 173 2.49 43.53 6.33
N MET A 174 3.72 43.13 6.03
CA MET A 174 4.74 44.03 5.47
C MET A 174 4.39 44.51 4.05
N PHE A 175 3.69 43.69 3.27
CA PHE A 175 3.35 43.97 1.88
C PHE A 175 1.85 44.12 1.64
N GLU A 176 1.09 44.54 2.65
CA GLU A 176 -0.36 44.78 2.54
C GLU A 176 -0.70 45.73 1.37
N ASP A 177 0.10 46.79 1.19
CA ASP A 177 -0.05 47.77 0.10
C ASP A 177 0.44 47.26 -1.28
N LYS A 178 1.06 46.07 -1.35
CA LYS A 178 1.70 45.52 -2.56
C LYS A 178 1.40 44.01 -2.75
N PRO A 179 0.17 43.65 -3.15
CA PRO A 179 -0.28 42.26 -3.21
C PRO A 179 0.49 41.37 -4.20
N SER A 180 1.21 41.94 -5.17
CA SER A 180 2.06 41.17 -6.08
C SER A 180 3.35 40.66 -5.43
N THR A 181 3.81 41.28 -4.33
CA THR A 181 5.11 40.99 -3.72
C THR A 181 5.11 39.65 -2.98
N PRO A 182 4.11 39.31 -2.15
CA PRO A 182 4.01 37.97 -1.55
C PRO A 182 3.99 36.87 -2.61
N TRP A 183 3.26 37.06 -3.71
CA TRP A 183 3.16 36.09 -4.79
C TRP A 183 4.50 35.89 -5.52
N GLN A 184 5.11 36.99 -6.00
CA GLN A 184 6.29 36.91 -6.88
C GLN A 184 7.59 36.71 -6.11
N GLY A 185 7.73 37.31 -4.93
CA GLY A 185 8.97 37.32 -4.16
C GLY A 185 9.08 36.16 -3.16
N TYR A 186 7.94 35.68 -2.64
CA TYR A 186 7.89 34.69 -1.56
C TYR A 186 7.06 33.45 -1.90
N GLY A 187 6.39 33.43 -3.06
CA GLY A 187 5.54 32.31 -3.46
C GLY A 187 4.32 32.11 -2.55
N ILE A 188 3.83 33.15 -1.87
CA ILE A 188 2.72 33.07 -0.91
C ILE A 188 1.43 33.58 -1.56
N ILE A 189 0.34 32.85 -1.35
CA ILE A 189 -1.00 33.22 -1.83
C ILE A 189 -1.76 33.91 -0.71
N SER A 190 -1.92 35.23 -0.82
CA SER A 190 -2.44 36.12 0.23
C SER A 190 -3.94 36.00 0.49
N ASP A 191 -4.72 35.57 -0.50
CA ASP A 191 -6.19 35.55 -0.43
C ASP A 191 -6.77 34.33 0.31
N VAL A 192 -5.91 33.42 0.75
CA VAL A 192 -6.29 32.13 1.34
C VAL A 192 -5.46 31.89 2.58
N ARG A 193 -6.14 31.54 3.69
CA ARG A 193 -5.47 31.17 4.94
C ARG A 193 -5.50 29.66 5.09
N ALA A 194 -4.32 29.06 5.28
CA ALA A 194 -4.20 27.63 5.51
C ALA A 194 -5.04 27.20 6.73
N PHE A 195 -5.79 26.09 6.59
CA PHE A 195 -6.72 25.60 7.61
C PHE A 195 -6.06 25.36 8.98
N THR A 196 -4.79 24.97 8.99
CA THR A 196 -3.99 24.74 10.21
C THR A 196 -3.86 26.00 11.07
N SER A 197 -3.97 27.20 10.48
CA SER A 197 -3.90 28.46 11.22
C SER A 197 -5.05 28.65 12.22
N PHE A 198 -6.10 27.83 12.12
CA PHE A 198 -7.25 27.84 13.01
C PHE A 198 -7.15 26.79 14.12
N PHE A 199 -6.09 25.97 14.14
CA PHE A 199 -5.91 24.90 15.12
C PHE A 199 -4.64 25.12 15.95
N LEU A 200 -4.71 24.74 17.22
CA LEU A 200 -3.60 24.91 18.15
C LEU A 200 -2.42 24.02 17.74
N HIS A 201 -1.21 24.59 17.79
CA HIS A 201 0.06 23.90 17.49
C HIS A 201 0.12 23.24 16.09
N ALA A 202 -0.71 23.69 15.15
CA ALA A 202 -0.74 23.18 13.79
C ALA A 202 -0.10 24.20 12.84
N ASN A 203 1.09 23.91 12.34
CA ASN A 203 1.74 24.71 11.31
C ASN A 203 1.91 23.85 10.06
N ILE A 204 1.24 24.21 8.96
CA ILE A 204 1.17 23.34 7.78
C ILE A 204 2.56 23.02 7.22
N HIS A 205 3.48 23.99 7.19
CA HIS A 205 4.83 23.82 6.66
C HIS A 205 5.63 22.77 7.43
N HIS A 206 5.31 22.54 8.70
CA HIS A 206 5.91 21.48 9.53
C HIS A 206 5.15 20.15 9.42
N LEU A 207 3.84 20.20 9.18
CA LEU A 207 2.97 19.02 9.13
C LEU A 207 2.98 18.33 7.75
N LEU A 208 3.41 18.99 6.68
CA LEU A 208 3.45 18.35 5.37
C LEU A 208 4.39 17.13 5.36
N SER A 209 3.85 16.00 4.93
CA SER A 209 4.59 14.77 4.67
C SER A 209 4.50 14.41 3.19
N PRO A 210 5.63 14.03 2.57
CA PRO A 210 5.61 13.58 1.18
C PRO A 210 4.78 12.32 1.01
N ASP A 211 3.97 12.26 -0.04
CA ASP A 211 3.51 10.98 -0.56
C ASP A 211 4.69 10.23 -1.19
N LEU A 212 5.08 9.15 -0.54
CA LEU A 212 6.21 8.34 -0.95
C LEU A 212 6.02 7.68 -2.32
N LEU A 213 4.77 7.38 -2.71
CA LEU A 213 4.50 6.78 -4.01
C LEU A 213 4.82 7.77 -5.14
N HIS A 214 4.24 8.97 -5.09
CA HIS A 214 4.43 9.96 -6.13
C HIS A 214 5.83 10.59 -6.09
N GLN A 215 6.37 10.89 -4.90
CA GLN A 215 7.63 11.64 -4.81
C GLN A 215 8.86 10.74 -4.82
N VAL A 216 8.87 9.63 -4.07
CA VAL A 216 10.07 8.79 -3.92
C VAL A 216 10.09 7.69 -4.99
N ILE A 217 9.00 6.94 -5.14
CA ILE A 217 8.96 5.78 -6.04
C ILE A 217 8.80 6.22 -7.51
N LYS A 218 7.77 7.03 -7.81
CA LYS A 218 7.58 7.52 -9.18
C LYS A 218 8.56 8.64 -9.51
N GLY A 219 8.66 9.67 -8.66
CA GLY A 219 9.58 10.78 -8.87
C GLY A 219 11.05 10.35 -8.82
N THR A 220 11.60 10.11 -7.63
CA THR A 220 13.04 9.88 -7.48
C THR A 220 13.55 8.60 -8.16
N PHE A 221 12.86 7.47 -8.00
CA PHE A 221 13.32 6.22 -8.61
C PHE A 221 13.04 6.18 -10.12
N LYS A 222 11.77 6.21 -10.51
CA LYS A 222 11.40 6.04 -11.93
C LYS A 222 11.80 7.25 -12.77
N ASP A 223 11.36 8.45 -12.42
CA ASP A 223 11.51 9.63 -13.29
C ASP A 223 12.91 10.27 -13.20
N HIS A 224 13.68 9.98 -12.16
CA HIS A 224 15.04 10.52 -12.00
C HIS A 224 16.14 9.46 -12.07
N LEU A 225 16.14 8.44 -11.22
CA LEU A 225 17.27 7.50 -11.16
C LEU A 225 17.37 6.61 -12.41
N VAL A 226 16.25 6.09 -12.92
CA VAL A 226 16.25 5.27 -14.14
C VAL A 226 16.66 6.11 -15.35
N ASP A 227 16.08 7.30 -15.49
CA ASP A 227 16.43 8.24 -16.58
C ASP A 227 17.89 8.68 -16.49
N TRP A 228 18.40 8.97 -15.30
CA TRP A 228 19.80 9.35 -15.06
C TRP A 228 20.79 8.26 -15.48
N VAL A 229 20.46 6.98 -15.25
CA VAL A 229 21.27 5.86 -15.76
C VAL A 229 21.30 5.87 -17.29
N GLY A 230 20.15 6.08 -17.94
CA GLY A 230 20.05 6.20 -19.40
C GLY A 230 20.89 7.36 -19.95
N GLU A 231 20.75 8.55 -19.37
CA GLU A 231 21.50 9.75 -19.76
C GLU A 231 23.01 9.57 -19.57
N TYR A 232 23.43 8.94 -18.47
CA TYR A 232 24.83 8.62 -18.22
C TYR A 232 25.38 7.70 -19.33
N LEU A 233 24.66 6.64 -19.68
CA LEU A 233 25.08 5.69 -20.71
C LEU A 233 25.19 6.37 -22.08
N GLU A 234 24.22 7.22 -22.45
CA GLU A 234 24.27 8.00 -23.69
C GLU A 234 25.47 8.95 -23.71
N THR A 235 25.76 9.61 -22.58
CA THR A 235 26.85 10.58 -22.45
C THR A 235 28.22 9.91 -22.58
N VAL A 236 28.42 8.73 -21.98
CA VAL A 236 29.72 8.05 -21.94
C VAL A 236 29.97 7.17 -23.16
N HIS A 237 28.94 6.50 -23.69
CA HIS A 237 29.10 5.50 -24.75
C HIS A 237 28.52 5.94 -26.10
N GLY A 238 27.77 7.04 -26.14
CA GLY A 238 27.02 7.47 -27.31
C GLY A 238 25.72 6.67 -27.50
N LYS A 239 24.76 7.26 -28.22
CA LYS A 239 23.38 6.76 -28.32
C LYS A 239 23.25 5.31 -28.79
N THR A 240 24.03 4.89 -29.78
CA THR A 240 23.94 3.52 -30.33
C THR A 240 24.36 2.48 -29.29
N ARG A 241 25.52 2.69 -28.67
CA ARG A 241 26.05 1.76 -27.67
C ARG A 241 25.24 1.79 -26.37
N ALA A 242 24.73 2.96 -25.97
CA ALA A 242 23.83 3.08 -24.83
C ALA A 242 22.55 2.23 -25.01
N LYS A 243 21.95 2.22 -26.21
CA LYS A 243 20.80 1.37 -26.52
C LYS A 243 21.11 -0.13 -26.42
N GLU A 244 22.30 -0.54 -26.87
CA GLU A 244 22.73 -1.94 -26.70
C GLU A 244 22.90 -2.32 -25.23
N ILE A 245 23.45 -1.42 -24.41
CA ILE A 245 23.61 -1.64 -22.97
C ILE A 245 22.25 -1.68 -22.27
N LEU A 246 21.34 -0.76 -22.60
CA LEU A 246 19.98 -0.75 -22.05
C LEU A 246 19.22 -2.04 -22.43
N ALA A 247 19.39 -2.53 -23.65
CA ALA A 247 18.81 -3.81 -24.06
C ALA A 247 19.40 -5.00 -23.28
N ASP A 248 20.69 -4.96 -22.93
CA ASP A 248 21.29 -5.97 -22.05
C ASP A 248 20.75 -5.88 -20.61
N ILE A 249 20.56 -4.67 -20.09
CA ILE A 249 19.90 -4.45 -18.79
C ILE A 249 18.48 -5.04 -18.83
N ASP A 250 17.72 -4.81 -19.91
CA ASP A 250 16.38 -5.40 -20.09
C ASP A 250 16.41 -6.92 -20.12
N LEU A 251 17.38 -7.51 -20.81
CA LEU A 251 17.57 -8.96 -20.83
C LEU A 251 17.89 -9.51 -19.43
N GLN A 252 18.72 -8.81 -18.65
CA GLN A 252 19.03 -9.20 -17.27
C GLN A 252 17.80 -9.12 -16.36
N ILE A 253 16.97 -8.09 -16.52
CA ILE A 253 15.69 -7.95 -15.81
C ILE A 253 14.73 -9.08 -16.21
N ALA A 254 14.64 -9.42 -17.50
CA ALA A 254 13.78 -10.49 -18.00
C ALA A 254 14.25 -11.88 -17.56
N ALA A 255 15.55 -12.05 -17.32
CA ALA A 255 16.15 -13.31 -16.88
C ALA A 255 15.96 -13.61 -15.38
N VAL A 256 15.35 -12.71 -14.61
CA VAL A 256 15.10 -12.91 -13.18
C VAL A 256 14.22 -14.15 -12.98
N PRO A 257 14.64 -15.13 -12.15
CA PRO A 257 13.86 -16.35 -11.94
C PRO A 257 12.54 -16.05 -11.23
N LEU A 258 11.53 -16.87 -11.53
CA LEU A 258 10.23 -16.80 -10.86
C LEU A 258 10.41 -17.13 -9.37
N PHE A 259 10.14 -16.15 -8.50
CA PHE A 259 10.20 -16.30 -7.06
C PHE A 259 9.02 -15.57 -6.41
N PRO A 260 8.42 -16.09 -5.32
CA PRO A 260 7.35 -15.41 -4.61
C PRO A 260 7.73 -13.98 -4.21
N GLY A 261 6.94 -12.99 -4.66
CA GLY A 261 7.19 -11.58 -4.35
C GLY A 261 8.17 -10.86 -5.29
N LEU A 262 8.72 -11.54 -6.30
CA LEU A 262 9.41 -10.94 -7.44
C LEU A 262 8.53 -11.03 -8.69
N CYS A 263 8.41 -9.91 -9.41
CA CYS A 263 7.74 -9.90 -10.71
C CYS A 263 8.77 -10.16 -11.82
N CYS A 264 8.43 -11.04 -12.76
CA CYS A 264 9.18 -11.17 -14.00
C CYS A 264 8.72 -10.11 -15.00
N PHE A 265 9.64 -9.48 -15.70
CA PHE A 265 9.35 -8.49 -16.74
C PHE A 265 9.90 -8.98 -18.08
N PRO A 266 9.09 -9.67 -18.90
CA PRO A 266 9.57 -10.26 -20.16
C PRO A 266 10.15 -9.25 -21.15
N GLU A 267 9.66 -8.02 -21.11
CA GLU A 267 10.09 -6.90 -21.95
C GLU A 267 11.03 -5.92 -21.20
N GLY A 268 11.55 -6.32 -20.03
CA GLY A 268 12.42 -5.49 -19.20
C GLY A 268 11.71 -4.27 -18.60
N HIS A 269 12.38 -3.11 -18.57
CA HIS A 269 11.86 -1.86 -18.01
C HIS A 269 11.04 -1.01 -19.02
N GLY A 270 10.84 -1.49 -20.25
CA GLY A 270 10.16 -0.79 -21.35
C GLY A 270 8.62 -0.72 -21.25
N PHE A 271 8.07 -0.34 -20.10
CA PHE A 271 6.61 -0.30 -19.93
C PHE A 271 5.94 0.80 -20.77
N LYS A 272 4.92 0.44 -21.54
CA LYS A 272 4.02 1.42 -22.20
C LYS A 272 3.25 2.26 -21.18
N GLN A 273 2.97 1.70 -20.01
CA GLN A 273 2.31 2.39 -18.90
C GLN A 273 2.90 1.90 -17.58
N TRP A 274 3.49 2.83 -16.82
CA TRP A 274 4.03 2.54 -15.50
C TRP A 274 2.97 2.68 -14.43
N THR A 275 2.76 1.64 -13.64
CA THR A 275 1.99 1.71 -12.39
C THR A 275 2.92 1.87 -11.19
N GLY A 276 2.36 2.23 -10.04
CA GLY A 276 3.09 2.24 -8.78
C GLY A 276 3.68 0.87 -8.45
N ASP A 277 2.91 -0.19 -8.66
CA ASP A 277 3.34 -1.56 -8.43
C ASP A 277 4.43 -2.01 -9.39
N ASN A 278 4.36 -1.62 -10.67
CA ASN A 278 5.44 -1.88 -11.64
C ASN A 278 6.75 -1.25 -11.18
N SER A 279 6.69 -0.01 -10.68
CA SER A 279 7.86 0.72 -10.18
C SER A 279 8.45 0.02 -8.94
N LYS A 280 7.61 -0.31 -7.95
CA LYS A 280 8.02 -1.05 -6.73
C LYS A 280 8.63 -2.41 -7.07
N ALA A 281 8.08 -3.12 -8.04
CA ALA A 281 8.58 -4.42 -8.45
C ALA A 281 9.90 -4.31 -9.24
N LEU A 282 10.04 -3.29 -10.10
CA LEU A 282 11.29 -3.04 -10.81
C LEU A 282 12.44 -2.68 -9.85
N MET A 283 12.17 -1.88 -8.81
CA MET A 283 13.17 -1.53 -7.79
C MET A 283 13.88 -2.76 -7.19
N LYS A 284 13.19 -3.89 -7.07
CA LYS A 284 13.74 -5.14 -6.51
C LYS A 284 14.78 -5.80 -7.42
N VAL A 285 14.73 -5.55 -8.73
CA VAL A 285 15.55 -6.23 -9.74
C VAL A 285 16.48 -5.29 -10.50
N TYR A 286 16.29 -3.97 -10.37
CA TYR A 286 17.04 -2.96 -11.13
C TYR A 286 18.51 -2.84 -10.73
N LEU A 287 18.81 -2.87 -9.42
CA LEU A 287 20.18 -2.75 -8.92
C LEU A 287 21.11 -3.83 -9.47
N PRO A 288 20.79 -5.14 -9.40
CA PRO A 288 21.65 -6.16 -9.99
C PRO A 288 21.74 -6.05 -11.51
N ALA A 289 20.66 -5.66 -12.20
CA ALA A 289 20.66 -5.52 -13.66
C ALA A 289 21.55 -4.38 -14.19
N THR A 290 21.80 -3.35 -13.38
CA THR A 290 22.69 -2.24 -13.76
C THR A 290 24.15 -2.49 -13.40
N ALA A 291 24.43 -3.51 -12.57
CA ALA A 291 25.78 -3.82 -12.14
C ALA A 291 26.65 -4.28 -13.32
N GLY A 292 27.87 -3.72 -13.44
CA GLY A 292 28.78 -4.00 -14.56
C GLY A 292 28.58 -3.07 -15.77
N HIS A 293 27.43 -2.40 -15.89
CA HIS A 293 27.14 -1.43 -16.95
C HIS A 293 27.37 0.02 -16.54
N VAL A 294 27.25 0.32 -15.25
CA VAL A 294 27.53 1.65 -14.70
C VAL A 294 28.67 1.61 -13.66
N PRO A 295 29.34 2.75 -13.40
CA PRO A 295 30.39 2.82 -12.39
C PRO A 295 29.93 2.36 -11.01
N ALA A 296 30.83 1.72 -10.26
CA ALA A 296 30.54 1.25 -8.91
C ALA A 296 30.04 2.35 -7.94
N ARG A 297 30.40 3.62 -8.17
CA ARG A 297 29.85 4.76 -7.42
C ARG A 297 28.34 4.97 -7.66
N MET A 298 27.86 4.77 -8.89
CA MET A 298 26.45 4.89 -9.24
C MET A 298 25.66 3.72 -8.66
N VAL A 299 26.19 2.50 -8.77
CA VAL A 299 25.60 1.31 -8.12
C VAL A 299 25.44 1.54 -6.61
N ARG A 300 26.47 2.07 -5.94
CA ARG A 300 26.39 2.42 -4.51
C ARG A 300 25.35 3.50 -4.22
N ALA A 301 25.21 4.51 -5.08
CA ALA A 301 24.19 5.55 -4.92
C ALA A 301 22.77 4.96 -5.03
N ILE A 302 22.52 4.12 -6.04
CA ILE A 302 21.23 3.42 -6.21
C ILE A 302 20.98 2.49 -5.00
N SER A 303 21.99 1.75 -4.57
CA SER A 303 21.88 0.87 -3.39
C SER A 303 21.53 1.65 -2.12
N ALA A 304 22.17 2.79 -1.86
CA ALA A 304 21.88 3.64 -0.72
C ALA A 304 20.46 4.23 -0.77
N PHE A 305 19.99 4.59 -1.97
CA PHE A 305 18.61 5.02 -2.18
C PHE A 305 17.60 3.90 -1.91
N LEU A 306 17.85 2.68 -2.39
CA LEU A 306 17.00 1.52 -2.14
C LEU A 306 16.99 1.13 -0.65
N GLU A 307 18.13 1.23 0.03
CA GLU A 307 18.23 1.02 1.48
C GLU A 307 17.44 2.09 2.25
N PHE A 308 17.58 3.37 1.87
CA PHE A 308 16.75 4.45 2.41
C PHE A 308 15.26 4.14 2.23
N CYS A 309 14.85 3.72 1.03
CA CYS A 309 13.48 3.31 0.77
C CYS A 309 13.08 2.18 1.73
N TYR A 310 13.86 1.09 1.79
CA TYR A 310 13.56 -0.03 2.67
C TYR A 310 13.42 0.39 4.13
N LEU A 311 14.28 1.27 4.64
CA LEU A 311 14.19 1.80 6.00
C LEU A 311 12.95 2.68 6.18
N GLN A 312 12.62 3.58 5.25
CA GLN A 312 11.45 4.45 5.40
C GLN A 312 10.12 3.71 5.20
N PHE A 313 10.08 2.70 4.32
CA PHE A 313 8.90 1.88 4.05
C PHE A 313 8.72 0.73 5.05
N GLY A 314 9.82 0.23 5.63
CA GLY A 314 9.84 -0.90 6.57
C GLY A 314 9.99 -0.51 8.04
N ALA A 315 10.36 0.74 8.36
CA ALA A 315 10.56 1.14 9.75
C ALA A 315 9.23 1.13 10.54
N PRO A 316 9.25 0.72 11.82
CA PRO A 316 8.09 0.73 12.70
C PRO A 316 7.49 2.13 12.98
N ASN A 317 8.03 3.20 12.38
CA ASN A 317 7.58 4.59 12.49
C ASN A 317 7.41 5.29 11.11
N GLY A 318 7.48 4.57 10.00
CA GLY A 318 7.32 5.15 8.66
C GLY A 318 5.88 5.60 8.39
N LEU A 319 5.69 6.77 7.78
CA LEU A 319 4.40 7.21 7.24
C LEU A 319 4.22 6.54 5.87
N CYS A 320 3.86 5.27 5.84
CA CYS A 320 3.67 4.61 4.56
C CYS A 320 2.35 5.06 3.91
N SER A 321 2.45 5.74 2.77
CA SER A 321 1.29 6.08 1.94
C SER A 321 0.62 4.86 1.30
N SER A 322 1.21 3.66 1.41
CA SER A 322 0.58 2.42 0.92
C SER A 322 -0.76 2.12 1.60
N ILE A 323 -0.99 2.63 2.81
CA ILE A 323 -2.20 2.37 3.57
C ILE A 323 -3.34 3.26 3.07
N THR A 324 -3.04 4.52 2.76
CA THR A 324 -4.00 5.41 2.10
C THR A 324 -4.24 4.96 0.66
N GLU A 325 -3.23 4.48 -0.06
CA GLU A 325 -3.36 3.82 -1.38
C GLU A 325 -4.28 2.59 -1.32
N PHE A 326 -4.08 1.71 -0.34
CA PHE A 326 -4.95 0.53 -0.18
C PHE A 326 -6.36 0.92 0.24
N ARG A 327 -6.51 1.80 1.25
CA ARG A 327 -7.83 2.25 1.69
C ARG A 327 -8.56 2.93 0.54
N HIS A 328 -7.85 3.66 -0.31
CA HIS A 328 -8.39 4.22 -1.54
C HIS A 328 -9.00 3.16 -2.46
N ILE A 329 -8.31 2.03 -2.71
CA ILE A 329 -8.89 0.93 -3.50
C ILE A 329 -10.21 0.45 -2.87
N THR A 330 -10.21 0.20 -1.56
CA THR A 330 -11.38 -0.35 -0.86
C THR A 330 -12.53 0.64 -0.65
N ALA A 331 -12.24 1.93 -0.53
CA ALA A 331 -13.23 2.96 -0.23
C ALA A 331 -13.79 3.63 -1.49
N ILE A 332 -13.05 3.56 -2.60
CA ILE A 332 -13.32 4.31 -3.82
C ILE A 332 -13.55 3.36 -4.99
N LYS A 333 -12.49 2.66 -5.43
CA LYS A 333 -12.51 1.86 -6.65
C LYS A 333 -13.45 0.67 -6.53
N GLN A 334 -13.34 -0.11 -5.46
CA GLN A 334 -14.18 -1.30 -5.26
C GLN A 334 -15.67 -0.96 -5.17
N PRO A 335 -16.12 -0.03 -4.30
CA PRO A 335 -17.51 0.40 -4.28
C PRO A 335 -17.97 0.86 -5.65
N TRP A 336 -17.23 1.78 -6.28
CA TRP A 336 -17.56 2.29 -7.61
C TRP A 336 -17.85 1.19 -8.64
N HIS A 337 -17.04 0.14 -8.70
CA HIS A 337 -17.23 -0.98 -9.62
C HIS A 337 -18.51 -1.78 -9.34
N CYS A 338 -19.01 -1.78 -8.10
CA CYS A 338 -20.22 -2.47 -7.68
C CYS A 338 -21.49 -1.62 -7.79
N LEU A 339 -21.40 -0.32 -8.15
CA LEU A 339 -22.56 0.57 -8.21
C LEU A 339 -23.20 0.62 -9.59
N ASN A 340 -24.48 0.99 -9.62
CA ASN A 340 -25.23 1.26 -10.86
C ASN A 340 -24.83 2.57 -11.56
N ARG A 341 -23.88 3.33 -10.99
CA ARG A 341 -23.30 4.59 -11.50
C ARG A 341 -24.26 5.79 -11.60
N ASN A 342 -25.46 5.71 -11.03
CA ASN A 342 -26.40 6.83 -10.92
C ASN A 342 -26.29 7.52 -9.55
N GLU A 343 -25.96 8.81 -9.50
CA GLU A 343 -25.57 9.51 -8.25
C GLU A 343 -24.61 8.69 -7.35
N PRO A 344 -23.48 8.23 -7.91
CA PRO A 344 -22.65 7.20 -7.29
C PRO A 344 -22.03 7.61 -5.95
N LEU A 345 -21.78 8.90 -5.69
CA LEU A 345 -21.20 9.35 -4.42
C LEU A 345 -22.05 8.94 -3.22
N GLY A 346 -23.37 9.15 -3.28
CA GLY A 346 -24.28 8.78 -2.18
C GLY A 346 -24.29 7.29 -1.92
N GLN A 347 -24.25 6.48 -2.99
CA GLN A 347 -24.18 5.03 -2.88
C GLN A 347 -22.82 4.55 -2.34
N MET A 348 -21.71 5.18 -2.73
CA MET A 348 -20.39 4.88 -2.19
C MET A 348 -20.33 5.16 -0.69
N LEU A 349 -20.87 6.31 -0.26
CA LEU A 349 -20.95 6.68 1.17
C LEU A 349 -21.74 5.64 1.97
N LEU A 350 -22.93 5.24 1.49
CA LEU A 350 -23.74 4.20 2.15
C LEU A 350 -23.02 2.85 2.18
N THR A 351 -22.37 2.47 1.09
CA THR A 351 -21.61 1.20 0.99
C THR A 351 -20.48 1.18 2.00
N ASN A 352 -19.65 2.23 2.05
CA ASN A 352 -18.56 2.35 3.02
C ASN A 352 -19.09 2.32 4.46
N GLN A 353 -20.20 3.04 4.74
CA GLN A 353 -20.82 3.02 6.06
C GLN A 353 -21.31 1.61 6.45
N HIS A 354 -21.90 0.85 5.53
CA HIS A 354 -22.33 -0.52 5.79
C HIS A 354 -21.15 -1.44 6.05
N LEU A 355 -20.08 -1.34 5.26
CA LEU A 355 -18.87 -2.14 5.45
C LEU A 355 -18.21 -1.86 6.81
N ASP A 356 -18.12 -0.60 7.23
CA ASP A 356 -17.57 -0.24 8.54
C ASP A 356 -18.46 -0.75 9.69
N LYS A 357 -19.79 -0.65 9.56
CA LYS A 357 -20.74 -1.21 10.54
C LYS A 357 -20.64 -2.74 10.63
N LEU A 358 -20.51 -3.43 9.50
CA LEU A 358 -20.32 -4.89 9.46
C LEU A 358 -19.00 -5.30 10.10
N ALA A 359 -17.91 -4.58 9.83
CA ALA A 359 -16.62 -4.83 10.45
C ALA A 359 -16.69 -4.68 11.99
N ALA A 360 -17.36 -3.63 12.49
CA ALA A 360 -17.58 -3.44 13.92
C ALA A 360 -18.43 -4.56 14.54
N LEU A 361 -19.54 -4.94 13.89
CA LEU A 361 -20.39 -6.04 14.34
C LEU A 361 -19.65 -7.38 14.39
N CYS A 362 -18.78 -7.66 13.41
CA CYS A 362 -17.96 -8.88 13.43
C CYS A 362 -17.05 -8.91 14.67
N VAL A 363 -16.40 -7.80 15.02
CA VAL A 363 -15.56 -7.71 16.23
C VAL A 363 -16.40 -7.95 17.48
N ASP A 364 -17.57 -7.32 17.59
CA ASP A 364 -18.47 -7.50 18.73
C ASP A 364 -18.95 -8.95 18.84
N PHE A 365 -19.29 -9.60 17.72
CA PHE A 365 -19.73 -10.99 17.73
C PHE A 365 -18.61 -11.97 18.05
N VAL A 366 -17.36 -11.71 17.61
CA VAL A 366 -16.20 -12.49 18.06
C VAL A 366 -16.01 -12.33 19.57
N ALA A 367 -16.06 -11.09 20.09
CA ALA A 367 -15.91 -10.83 21.52
C ALA A 367 -17.01 -11.49 22.38
N CYS A 368 -18.23 -11.61 21.83
CA CYS A 368 -19.33 -12.32 22.48
C CYS A 368 -19.28 -13.84 22.30
N GLY A 369 -18.27 -14.39 21.62
CA GLY A 369 -18.18 -15.82 21.27
C GLY A 369 -19.27 -16.29 20.30
N MET A 370 -19.98 -15.37 19.64
CA MET A 370 -21.09 -15.66 18.72
C MET A 370 -20.62 -16.11 17.34
N LEU A 371 -19.35 -15.85 17.00
CA LEU A 371 -18.72 -16.31 15.76
C LEU A 371 -17.78 -17.51 15.97
N GLN A 372 -17.60 -18.00 17.21
CA GLN A 372 -16.92 -19.27 17.45
C GLN A 372 -17.84 -20.43 17.01
N GLY A 373 -17.42 -21.20 16.00
CA GLY A 373 -18.09 -22.43 15.57
C GLY A 373 -19.06 -22.30 14.37
N LEU A 374 -19.15 -21.15 13.72
CA LEU A 374 -19.84 -21.05 12.43
C LEU A 374 -19.01 -21.73 11.33
N LEU A 375 -19.38 -22.98 11.03
CA LEU A 375 -19.04 -23.73 9.80
C LEU A 375 -19.62 -23.05 8.54
N LEU A 376 -19.29 -21.77 8.32
CA LEU A 376 -19.57 -21.05 7.07
C LEU A 376 -18.32 -20.95 6.19
N MET A 377 -17.31 -21.77 6.48
CA MET A 377 -16.11 -21.99 5.66
C MET A 377 -16.04 -23.38 5.03
N SER A 378 -17.14 -24.14 4.99
CA SER A 378 -17.17 -25.48 4.38
C SER A 378 -18.42 -25.70 3.52
N GLY A 379 -18.25 -25.49 2.21
CA GLY A 379 -18.93 -26.13 1.06
C GLY A 379 -20.44 -26.39 1.10
N LEU A 380 -21.20 -25.62 0.31
CA LEU A 380 -22.53 -26.05 -0.19
C LEU A 380 -22.42 -26.43 -1.68
N PRO A 381 -22.96 -27.60 -2.13
CA PRO A 381 -22.84 -28.06 -3.51
C PRO A 381 -23.85 -27.35 -4.42
N ILE A 382 -23.37 -26.70 -5.49
CA ILE A 382 -24.20 -26.09 -6.53
C ILE A 382 -24.43 -27.13 -7.64
N GLY A 383 -25.69 -27.38 -7.98
CA GLY A 383 -26.12 -28.23 -9.10
C GLY A 383 -25.79 -27.65 -10.49
N PRO A 384 -25.98 -28.42 -11.57
CA PRO A 384 -25.44 -28.06 -12.90
C PRO A 384 -26.18 -26.88 -13.54
N ALA A 385 -25.41 -26.00 -14.20
CA ALA A 385 -25.86 -24.78 -14.88
C ALA A 385 -26.38 -25.06 -16.33
N PRO A 386 -27.26 -24.20 -16.89
CA PRO A 386 -27.76 -24.32 -18.27
C PRO A 386 -26.81 -23.71 -19.32
N GLU A 387 -26.86 -24.21 -20.56
CA GLU A 387 -26.01 -23.78 -21.69
C GLU A 387 -26.43 -22.43 -22.33
N PRO A 388 -25.48 -21.67 -22.94
CA PRO A 388 -25.73 -20.37 -23.55
C PRO A 388 -26.05 -20.42 -25.07
N PRO A 389 -26.77 -19.43 -25.63
CA PRO A 389 -27.03 -19.33 -27.08
C PRO A 389 -25.96 -18.52 -27.84
N SER A 390 -25.94 -18.75 -29.16
CA SER A 390 -24.93 -18.40 -30.18
C SER A 390 -24.88 -16.94 -30.66
N SER A 391 -23.69 -16.56 -31.14
CA SER A 391 -23.16 -15.30 -31.70
C SER A 391 -23.67 -14.90 -33.10
N GLU A 392 -23.52 -13.60 -33.47
CA GLU A 392 -23.20 -13.01 -34.81
C GLU A 392 -23.05 -11.45 -34.73
N PRO A 393 -22.44 -10.72 -35.70
CA PRO A 393 -21.28 -9.84 -35.43
C PRO A 393 -21.33 -8.36 -35.91
N GLY A 394 -20.43 -7.52 -35.35
CA GLY A 394 -19.63 -6.51 -36.08
C GLY A 394 -19.98 -5.00 -35.94
N SER A 395 -19.04 -4.20 -35.39
CA SER A 395 -18.51 -2.94 -35.99
C SER A 395 -17.55 -2.21 -35.03
N SER A 396 -16.41 -1.80 -35.57
CA SER A 396 -15.27 -1.10 -34.97
C SER A 396 -15.53 0.35 -34.55
N ASP A 397 -15.05 0.78 -33.38
CA ASP A 397 -14.06 1.86 -33.27
C ASP A 397 -13.41 1.94 -31.87
N SER A 398 -12.23 2.55 -31.84
CA SER A 398 -11.16 2.50 -30.85
C SER A 398 -11.41 3.22 -29.50
N THR A 399 -10.66 2.78 -28.48
CA THR A 399 -10.52 3.30 -27.08
C THR A 399 -11.62 3.02 -26.06
N GLN A 400 -11.73 1.78 -25.58
CA GLN A 400 -12.36 1.48 -24.28
C GLN A 400 -11.71 0.29 -23.58
N ASP A 401 -11.36 0.49 -22.31
CA ASP A 401 -10.86 -0.54 -21.43
C ASP A 401 -12.03 -1.38 -20.90
N ALA A 402 -12.00 -2.64 -21.31
CA ALA A 402 -13.05 -3.64 -21.36
C ALA A 402 -13.86 -3.99 -20.09
N GLU A 403 -15.09 -4.43 -20.37
CA GLU A 403 -16.06 -5.05 -19.48
C GLU A 403 -15.47 -6.24 -18.70
N ALA A 404 -15.83 -6.34 -17.43
CA ALA A 404 -15.60 -7.53 -16.61
C ALA A 404 -16.97 -8.11 -16.20
N VAL A 405 -17.20 -9.34 -16.65
CA VAL A 405 -18.34 -10.19 -16.30
C VAL A 405 -18.16 -10.72 -14.88
N ASP A 406 -19.30 -10.87 -14.19
CA ASP A 406 -19.48 -11.28 -12.81
C ASP A 406 -18.70 -12.56 -12.43
N GLY A 407 -18.11 -12.59 -11.24
CA GLY A 407 -17.19 -13.65 -10.81
C GLY A 407 -16.96 -13.73 -9.30
N ILE A 408 -17.46 -14.83 -8.74
CA ILE A 408 -17.58 -15.27 -7.34
C ILE A 408 -16.24 -15.32 -6.58
N THR A 409 -16.25 -14.83 -5.34
CA THR A 409 -15.14 -14.83 -4.37
C THR A 409 -14.97 -16.22 -3.72
N SER A 410 -13.82 -16.87 -3.89
CA SER A 410 -13.45 -18.08 -3.14
C SER A 410 -11.94 -18.14 -2.92
N VAL A 411 -11.52 -18.37 -1.68
CA VAL A 411 -10.14 -18.47 -1.19
C VAL A 411 -9.64 -19.91 -1.41
N GLY A 412 -8.51 -20.06 -2.11
CA GLY A 412 -7.64 -21.26 -2.24
C GLY A 412 -8.25 -22.67 -2.17
N ASP A 413 -8.30 -23.40 -3.29
CA ASP A 413 -8.68 -24.83 -3.35
C ASP A 413 -7.42 -25.72 -3.47
N VAL A 414 -7.16 -26.61 -2.51
CA VAL A 414 -6.03 -27.58 -2.54
C VAL A 414 -6.54 -28.97 -2.90
N LYS A 415 -6.10 -29.50 -4.04
CA LYS A 415 -6.41 -30.87 -4.50
C LYS A 415 -5.18 -31.75 -4.42
N LEU A 416 -5.26 -32.81 -3.63
CA LEU A 416 -4.24 -33.86 -3.60
C LEU A 416 -4.28 -34.72 -4.87
N ALA A 417 -3.20 -35.43 -5.18
CA ALA A 417 -3.21 -36.43 -6.25
C ALA A 417 -4.31 -37.48 -6.02
N GLN A 418 -4.92 -37.97 -7.11
CA GLN A 418 -6.06 -38.89 -7.02
C GLN A 418 -5.76 -40.21 -6.29
N ASN A 419 -4.50 -40.65 -6.29
CA ASN A 419 -4.07 -41.87 -5.62
C ASN A 419 -2.90 -41.57 -4.67
N PRO A 420 -2.91 -42.12 -3.45
CA PRO A 420 -1.76 -42.02 -2.55
C PRO A 420 -0.56 -42.79 -3.11
N ALA A 421 0.64 -42.30 -2.78
CA ALA A 421 1.89 -42.93 -3.11
C ALA A 421 1.94 -44.36 -2.54
N ARG A 422 2.33 -45.32 -3.38
CA ARG A 422 2.53 -46.71 -2.96
C ARG A 422 3.95 -46.85 -2.40
N HIS A 423 4.14 -47.79 -1.47
CA HIS A 423 5.43 -48.12 -0.82
C HIS A 423 5.87 -47.23 0.36
N TYR A 424 5.09 -46.25 0.78
CA TYR A 424 5.35 -45.53 2.03
C TYR A 424 4.78 -46.29 3.24
N PRO A 425 5.48 -46.29 4.39
CA PRO A 425 4.92 -46.80 5.63
C PRO A 425 3.70 -45.98 6.07
N GLY A 426 2.61 -46.65 6.46
CA GLY A 426 1.37 -45.98 6.84
C GLY A 426 1.34 -45.45 8.28
N THR A 427 2.33 -45.75 9.11
CA THR A 427 2.44 -45.26 10.50
C THR A 427 3.54 -44.22 10.60
N LEU A 428 3.30 -43.15 11.37
CA LEU A 428 4.21 -42.02 11.56
C LEU A 428 5.64 -42.41 11.93
N ASP A 429 5.83 -43.30 12.90
CA ASP A 429 7.18 -43.72 13.34
C ASP A 429 7.99 -44.35 12.22
N ARG A 430 7.33 -45.23 11.45
CA ARG A 430 7.97 -45.91 10.32
C ARG A 430 8.21 -44.97 9.16
N LEU A 431 7.32 -43.99 8.95
CA LEU A 431 7.46 -42.97 7.92
C LEU A 431 8.60 -42.00 8.24
N ALA A 432 8.70 -41.56 9.50
CA ALA A 432 9.80 -40.74 10.01
C ALA A 432 11.16 -41.44 9.80
N ALA A 433 11.25 -42.73 10.14
CA ALA A 433 12.43 -43.55 9.91
C ALA A 433 12.74 -43.72 8.42
N TYR A 434 11.72 -43.97 7.59
CA TYR A 434 11.87 -44.13 6.13
C TYR A 434 12.34 -42.85 5.43
N LEU A 435 11.92 -41.68 5.91
CA LEU A 435 12.31 -40.37 5.38
C LEU A 435 13.63 -39.83 5.98
N GLY A 436 14.20 -40.49 6.98
CA GLY A 436 15.37 -40.00 7.71
C GLY A 436 15.10 -38.74 8.53
N GLN A 437 13.85 -38.53 8.98
CA GLN A 437 13.39 -37.35 9.69
C GLN A 437 12.90 -37.73 11.10
N PRO A 438 13.79 -37.83 12.10
CA PRO A 438 13.42 -38.29 13.45
C PRO A 438 12.49 -37.33 14.18
N HIS A 439 12.49 -36.04 13.83
CA HIS A 439 11.63 -35.01 14.42
C HIS A 439 10.29 -34.82 13.68
N LEU A 440 9.96 -35.67 12.71
CA LEU A 440 8.73 -35.53 11.91
C LEU A 440 7.47 -35.49 12.77
N ILE A 441 7.44 -36.31 13.82
CA ILE A 441 6.30 -36.40 14.75
C ILE A 441 6.17 -35.08 15.53
N GLU A 442 7.27 -34.59 16.09
CA GLU A 442 7.33 -33.29 16.78
C GLU A 442 6.83 -32.14 15.86
N TYR A 443 7.30 -32.11 14.61
CA TYR A 443 6.84 -31.09 13.66
C TYR A 443 5.35 -31.21 13.34
N LEU A 444 4.81 -32.43 13.27
CA LEU A 444 3.39 -32.63 13.03
C LEU A 444 2.54 -32.17 14.22
N HIS A 445 2.96 -32.45 15.46
CA HIS A 445 2.30 -31.93 16.67
C HIS A 445 2.24 -30.40 16.67
N ARG A 446 3.35 -29.75 16.31
CA ARG A 446 3.45 -28.29 16.24
C ARG A 446 2.66 -27.69 15.09
N PHE A 447 2.70 -28.33 13.92
CA PHE A 447 1.87 -27.95 12.78
C PHE A 447 0.37 -28.04 13.13
N LEU A 448 -0.05 -29.12 13.80
CA LEU A 448 -1.43 -29.26 14.27
C LEU A 448 -1.80 -28.21 15.32
N TYR A 449 -0.86 -27.80 16.18
CA TYR A 449 -1.08 -26.69 17.09
C TYR A 449 -1.42 -25.40 16.33
N ASP A 450 -0.66 -25.06 15.28
CA ASP A 450 -0.91 -23.88 14.44
C ASP A 450 -2.25 -23.95 13.70
N GLN A 451 -2.68 -25.15 13.26
CA GLN A 451 -3.97 -25.35 12.60
C GLN A 451 -5.16 -25.22 13.57
N VAL A 452 -4.99 -25.63 14.82
CA VAL A 452 -6.05 -25.61 15.85
C VAL A 452 -6.13 -24.24 16.56
N HIS A 453 -5.03 -23.48 16.58
CA HIS A 453 -4.94 -22.16 17.23
C HIS A 453 -4.51 -21.05 16.25
N PRO A 454 -5.23 -20.81 15.14
CA PRO A 454 -4.83 -19.84 14.12
C PRO A 454 -4.82 -18.38 14.61
N ASP A 455 -5.51 -18.09 15.72
CA ASP A 455 -5.69 -16.74 16.28
C ASP A 455 -4.69 -16.40 17.40
N VAL A 456 -3.77 -17.31 17.75
CA VAL A 456 -2.78 -17.11 18.82
C VAL A 456 -1.46 -16.65 18.22
N GLU A 457 -0.87 -15.58 18.78
CA GLU A 457 0.40 -15.00 18.28
C GLU A 457 1.62 -15.93 18.43
N THR A 458 1.50 -16.97 19.25
CA THR A 458 2.58 -17.93 19.54
C THR A 458 2.57 -19.06 18.50
N CYS A 459 3.64 -19.17 17.72
CA CYS A 459 3.84 -20.26 16.78
C CYS A 459 4.02 -21.59 17.53
N GLY A 460 3.50 -22.69 16.99
CA GLY A 460 3.67 -24.04 17.53
C GLY A 460 5.13 -24.45 17.70
N MET A 461 6.07 -23.83 16.97
CA MET A 461 7.51 -24.00 17.17
C MET A 461 8.04 -23.46 18.50
N ASP A 462 7.35 -22.49 19.09
CA ASP A 462 7.70 -21.84 20.36
C ASP A 462 6.89 -22.40 21.55
N VAL A 463 6.03 -23.39 21.30
CA VAL A 463 5.18 -24.04 22.29
C VAL A 463 5.82 -25.35 22.79
N GLN A 464 5.72 -25.60 24.10
CA GLN A 464 6.19 -26.86 24.67
C GLN A 464 5.36 -28.03 24.11
N LEU A 465 6.04 -29.13 23.77
CA LEU A 465 5.45 -30.27 23.05
C LEU A 465 4.26 -30.92 23.78
N ASP A 466 4.22 -30.84 25.11
CA ASP A 466 3.14 -31.33 25.97
C ASP A 466 1.85 -30.48 25.87
N LEU A 467 1.95 -29.26 25.36
CA LEU A 467 0.82 -28.38 25.07
C LEU A 467 0.33 -28.52 23.61
N CYS A 468 1.05 -29.25 22.76
CA CYS A 468 0.63 -29.52 21.39
C CYS A 468 -0.42 -30.65 21.34
N PRO A 469 -1.35 -30.65 20.36
CA PRO A 469 -2.35 -31.71 20.23
C PRO A 469 -1.72 -33.11 20.10
N GLU A 470 -2.18 -34.08 20.89
CA GLU A 470 -1.70 -35.46 20.80
C GLU A 470 -2.16 -36.15 19.50
N ILE A 471 -1.23 -36.82 18.82
CA ILE A 471 -1.52 -37.62 17.65
C ILE A 471 -1.62 -39.08 18.07
N ALA A 472 -2.71 -39.75 17.73
CA ALA A 472 -2.88 -41.16 18.04
C ALA A 472 -1.77 -41.99 17.37
N GLU A 473 -1.06 -42.83 18.15
CA GLU A 473 0.07 -43.67 17.69
C GLU A 473 -0.32 -44.61 16.53
N GLN A 474 -1.62 -44.89 16.36
CA GLN A 474 -2.16 -45.77 15.32
C GLN A 474 -2.73 -45.02 14.11
N LEU A 475 -2.50 -43.71 14.01
CA LEU A 475 -3.01 -42.90 12.89
C LEU A 475 -2.36 -43.37 11.58
N TRP A 476 -3.21 -43.82 10.64
CA TRP A 476 -2.77 -44.26 9.32
C TRP A 476 -2.64 -43.07 8.36
N ILE A 477 -1.42 -42.75 7.95
CA ILE A 477 -1.11 -41.65 7.05
C ILE A 477 -1.01 -42.14 5.60
N LYS A 478 -1.48 -41.30 4.69
CA LYS A 478 -1.36 -41.49 3.25
C LYS A 478 -0.49 -40.39 2.68
N VAL A 479 0.66 -40.76 2.15
CA VAL A 479 1.58 -39.80 1.50
C VAL A 479 1.12 -39.54 0.07
N PHE A 480 1.14 -38.28 -0.37
CA PHE A 480 0.86 -37.90 -1.76
C PHE A 480 2.08 -37.18 -2.34
N HIS A 481 2.58 -37.65 -3.48
CA HIS A 481 3.75 -37.06 -4.14
C HIS A 481 3.51 -35.67 -4.72
N SER A 482 2.25 -35.24 -4.81
CA SER A 482 1.90 -33.93 -5.34
C SER A 482 0.57 -33.44 -4.76
N ALA A 483 0.54 -32.16 -4.42
CA ALA A 483 -0.67 -31.39 -4.16
C ALA A 483 -0.74 -30.23 -5.17
N THR A 484 -1.95 -29.86 -5.57
CA THR A 484 -2.22 -28.70 -6.40
C THR A 484 -3.05 -27.71 -5.61
N SER A 485 -2.43 -26.60 -5.20
CA SER A 485 -3.11 -25.44 -4.63
C SER A 485 -3.50 -24.49 -5.77
N THR A 486 -4.77 -24.17 -5.89
CA THR A 486 -5.29 -23.22 -6.88
C THR A 486 -5.70 -21.94 -6.16
N TYR A 487 -4.99 -20.85 -6.44
CA TYR A 487 -5.33 -19.53 -5.95
C TYR A 487 -5.98 -18.72 -7.06
N TYR A 488 -7.11 -18.06 -6.74
CA TYR A 488 -7.75 -17.15 -7.68
C TYR A 488 -7.22 -15.73 -7.45
N VAL A 489 -6.47 -15.21 -8.43
CA VAL A 489 -6.06 -13.81 -8.47
C VAL A 489 -7.19 -13.01 -9.12
N ARG A 490 -7.69 -11.97 -8.43
CA ARG A 490 -8.76 -11.12 -8.96
C ARG A 490 -8.16 -10.08 -9.90
N GLY A 491 -8.39 -10.24 -11.21
CA GLY A 491 -8.26 -9.17 -12.19
C GLY A 491 -7.28 -9.43 -13.33
N GLU A 492 -7.64 -10.29 -14.28
CA GLU A 492 -7.17 -10.20 -15.66
C GLU A 492 -8.35 -10.47 -16.60
N ARG A 493 -8.54 -9.60 -17.60
CA ARG A 493 -9.59 -9.75 -18.61
C ARG A 493 -9.29 -10.93 -19.52
N LYS A 494 -10.35 -11.63 -19.93
CA LYS A 494 -10.37 -12.71 -20.91
C LYS A 494 -9.68 -12.29 -22.22
N TYR A 495 -8.56 -12.93 -22.56
CA TYR A 495 -8.21 -13.18 -23.94
C TYR A 495 -8.85 -14.52 -24.34
N GLU A 496 -9.77 -14.50 -25.31
CA GLU A 496 -10.16 -15.69 -26.05
C GLU A 496 -8.96 -16.15 -26.88
N GLY A 497 -8.24 -17.09 -26.31
CA GLY A 497 -7.14 -17.83 -26.89
C GLY A 497 -6.64 -18.75 -25.81
N ASN A 498 -6.81 -20.07 -25.98
CA ASN A 498 -6.43 -21.12 -25.03
C ASN A 498 -5.19 -20.75 -24.20
N GLN A 499 -5.39 -20.25 -22.98
CA GLN A 499 -4.33 -19.97 -22.02
C GLN A 499 -4.43 -20.92 -20.82
N PRO A 500 -3.28 -21.28 -20.22
CA PRO A 500 -3.16 -22.44 -19.36
C PRO A 500 -3.76 -22.16 -17.98
N LYS A 501 -4.54 -23.11 -17.47
CA LYS A 501 -4.76 -23.21 -16.02
C LYS A 501 -3.39 -23.26 -15.35
N VAL A 502 -3.05 -22.29 -14.50
CA VAL A 502 -1.85 -22.40 -13.65
C VAL A 502 -2.19 -23.33 -12.50
N SER A 503 -2.05 -24.63 -12.76
CA SER A 503 -1.97 -25.64 -11.71
C SER A 503 -0.51 -25.73 -11.27
N TYR A 504 -0.23 -25.36 -10.03
CA TYR A 504 1.04 -25.75 -9.41
C TYR A 504 1.01 -27.26 -9.20
N ARG A 505 1.93 -27.96 -9.86
CA ARG A 505 2.14 -29.39 -9.66
C ARG A 505 3.52 -29.53 -9.03
N PHE A 506 3.55 -29.66 -7.71
CA PHE A 506 4.78 -30.02 -7.03
C PHE A 506 5.02 -31.51 -7.26
N CYS A 507 5.89 -31.85 -8.21
CA CYS A 507 6.44 -33.20 -8.35
C CYS A 507 7.79 -33.22 -7.62
N GLN A 508 7.90 -34.00 -6.54
CA GLN A 508 9.21 -34.39 -6.02
C GLN A 508 9.79 -35.45 -6.96
N GLU A 509 10.70 -35.06 -7.86
CA GLU A 509 11.61 -36.02 -8.52
C GLU A 509 12.79 -36.28 -7.57
N LEU A 510 12.76 -37.42 -6.87
CA LEU A 510 13.92 -37.92 -6.13
C LEU A 510 14.83 -38.65 -7.13
N ASN A 511 15.87 -37.98 -7.61
CA ASN A 511 16.86 -38.57 -8.51
C ASN A 511 17.91 -39.36 -7.67
N PRO A 512 18.17 -40.66 -7.92
CA PRO A 512 18.97 -41.49 -7.00
C PRO A 512 20.51 -41.43 -7.17
N GLU A 513 21.09 -40.60 -8.04
CA GLU A 513 22.52 -40.69 -8.36
C GLU A 513 23.22 -39.33 -8.24
N LEU A 514 23.82 -39.06 -7.07
CA LEU A 514 24.90 -38.08 -6.87
C LEU A 514 25.64 -38.44 -5.57
N GLN A 515 26.55 -39.42 -5.66
CA GLN A 515 27.60 -39.65 -4.65
C GLN A 515 28.93 -39.12 -5.20
N HIS A 516 29.62 -38.32 -4.37
CA HIS A 516 30.99 -37.77 -4.52
C HIS A 516 31.14 -36.75 -5.67
N ASP A 517 31.52 -35.48 -5.48
CA ASP A 517 32.64 -34.90 -4.73
C ASP A 517 32.56 -33.34 -4.73
N GLY A 518 33.13 -32.67 -3.73
CA GLY A 518 33.49 -31.23 -3.76
C GLY A 518 32.49 -30.24 -3.15
N GLY A 519 32.75 -29.76 -1.92
CA GLY A 519 32.04 -28.61 -1.32
C GLY A 519 32.55 -27.24 -1.81
N PRO A 520 32.16 -26.09 -1.19
CA PRO A 520 31.18 -25.89 -0.11
C PRO A 520 30.07 -24.86 -0.48
N CYS A 521 28.90 -24.95 0.16
CA CYS A 521 27.99 -23.80 0.38
C CYS A 521 26.98 -24.16 1.47
N ASP A 522 27.16 -23.56 2.65
CA ASP A 522 26.16 -23.57 3.73
C ASP A 522 25.04 -22.59 3.41
N CYS A 523 23.90 -23.11 2.95
CA CYS A 523 22.61 -22.45 3.07
C CYS A 523 21.53 -23.53 3.28
N MET A 524 20.96 -23.52 4.48
CA MET A 524 19.89 -24.42 4.89
C MET A 524 18.64 -24.22 4.01
N SER A 525 18.37 -25.20 3.15
CA SER A 525 17.07 -25.38 2.49
C SER A 525 16.64 -26.82 2.70
N SER A 526 15.79 -27.06 3.69
CA SER A 526 15.12 -28.35 3.92
C SER A 526 13.80 -28.41 3.12
N PRO A 527 13.64 -29.35 2.17
CA PRO A 527 12.39 -29.55 1.43
C PRO A 527 11.49 -30.52 2.21
N HIS A 528 10.36 -30.03 2.75
CA HIS A 528 9.38 -30.88 3.43
C HIS A 528 8.39 -31.51 2.43
N PRO A 529 8.10 -32.83 2.52
CA PRO A 529 7.02 -33.47 1.79
C PRO A 529 5.64 -33.06 2.37
N PHE A 530 4.62 -32.96 1.52
CA PHE A 530 3.23 -32.76 1.94
C PHE A 530 2.67 -34.09 2.48
N LEU A 531 2.32 -34.13 3.77
CA LEU A 531 1.72 -35.28 4.45
C LEU A 531 0.19 -35.30 4.34
#